data_AF-A0A812E126-F1
#
_entry.id   AF-A0A812E126-F1
#
_cell.length_a   1.000
_cell.length_b   1.000
_cell.length_c   1.000
_cell.angle_alpha   90.00
_cell.angle_beta   90.00
_cell.angle_gamma   90.00
#
_symmetry.space_group_name_H-M   'P 1'
#
loop_
_entity.id
_entity.type
_entity.pdbx_description
1 polymer ?
#
loop_
_entity_poly.entity_id
_entity_poly.type
_entity_poly.pdbx_seq_one_letter_code
_entity_poly.pdbx_strand_id
1 'polypeptide(L)'
;MIRKNRKSSGLTRIHDAVIHVFQRKALPYSYYTLQSNLRRLIRTDTGPIIYDFFKDQLLKKGMVILRESLKSLKGAALLDKLSETWDYFFKEILLTLQAILYPFQDCPPEDVTISLRQLILADFRDTVLLKINLDVEEALEMAPVVPEPIKQMVLVLQGINDGISLEHQLKLERIVVRAVYPYLGVRGLYESGDTEPTIEASTAANISAKETEASKILLNALVHGR
;
A
#
# COMPACT_ATOMS: atom_id res chain seq x y z
N MET A 1 -7.92 13.33 -36.09
CA MET A 1 -7.61 11.90 -35.82
C MET A 1 -6.19 11.61 -35.33
N ILE A 2 -5.14 12.31 -35.79
CA ILE A 2 -3.72 12.00 -35.47
C ILE A 2 -3.36 12.17 -33.98
N ARG A 3 -3.97 13.14 -33.26
CA ARG A 3 -3.71 13.37 -31.83
C ARG A 3 -4.21 12.25 -30.90
N LYS A 4 -5.29 11.53 -31.26
CA LYS A 4 -5.87 10.46 -30.43
C LYS A 4 -5.02 9.19 -30.45
N ASN A 5 -4.45 8.82 -31.61
CA ASN A 5 -3.54 7.68 -31.77
C ASN A 5 -2.19 7.89 -31.04
N ARG A 6 -1.62 9.10 -31.05
CA ARG A 6 -0.37 9.36 -30.32
C ARG A 6 -0.54 9.30 -28.81
N LYS A 7 -1.66 9.80 -28.26
CA LYS A 7 -1.99 9.71 -26.84
C LYS A 7 -2.15 8.25 -26.39
N SER A 8 -2.84 7.41 -27.18
CA SER A 8 -2.97 5.96 -26.90
C SER A 8 -1.60 5.27 -26.90
N SER A 9 -0.75 5.52 -27.91
CA SER A 9 0.59 4.92 -27.98
C SER A 9 1.52 5.33 -26.84
N GLY A 10 1.37 6.55 -26.33
CA GLY A 10 2.17 7.06 -25.22
C GLY A 10 1.84 6.38 -23.90
N LEU A 11 0.55 6.20 -23.63
CA LEU A 11 0.05 5.54 -22.43
C LEU A 11 0.36 4.03 -22.43
N THR A 12 0.26 3.38 -23.59
CA THR A 12 0.64 1.96 -23.77
C THR A 12 2.10 1.72 -23.36
N ARG A 13 3.03 2.60 -23.73
CA ARG A 13 4.44 2.46 -23.35
C ARG A 13 4.67 2.53 -21.84
N ILE A 14 3.95 3.41 -21.15
CA ILE A 14 4.02 3.52 -19.68
C ILE A 14 3.39 2.28 -19.04
N HIS A 15 2.23 1.86 -19.52
CA HIS A 15 1.58 0.62 -19.07
C HIS A 15 2.54 -0.57 -19.20
N ASP A 16 3.13 -0.79 -20.37
CA ASP A 16 4.00 -1.94 -20.61
C ASP A 16 5.26 -1.92 -19.74
N ALA A 17 5.87 -0.74 -19.56
CA ALA A 17 7.00 -0.58 -18.68
C ALA A 17 6.65 -0.93 -17.23
N VAL A 18 5.52 -0.42 -16.70
CA VAL A 18 5.08 -0.71 -15.34
C VAL A 18 4.82 -2.21 -15.17
N ILE A 19 4.11 -2.85 -16.11
CA ILE A 19 3.84 -4.29 -16.04
C ILE A 19 5.14 -5.12 -16.12
N HIS A 20 6.10 -4.74 -16.96
CA HIS A 20 7.40 -5.42 -17.02
C HIS A 20 8.13 -5.40 -15.68
N VAL A 21 8.12 -4.26 -14.98
CA VAL A 21 8.73 -4.13 -13.64
C VAL A 21 8.10 -5.10 -12.64
N PHE A 22 6.77 -5.17 -12.59
CA PHE A 22 6.08 -6.14 -11.71
C PHE A 22 6.31 -7.61 -12.12
N GLN A 23 6.59 -7.87 -13.39
CA GLN A 23 6.89 -9.21 -13.91
C GLN A 23 8.38 -9.59 -13.85
N ARG A 24 9.24 -8.79 -13.23
CA ARG A 24 10.70 -9.02 -13.20
C ARG A 24 11.34 -9.09 -14.60
N LYS A 25 10.78 -8.36 -15.56
CA LYS A 25 11.30 -8.26 -16.92
C LYS A 25 12.10 -6.98 -17.09
N ALA A 26 13.06 -7.03 -18.01
CA ALA A 26 13.79 -5.83 -18.42
C ALA A 26 12.83 -4.75 -18.92
N LEU A 27 13.16 -3.50 -18.60
CA LEU A 27 12.40 -2.34 -19.08
C LEU A 27 12.45 -2.31 -20.61
N PRO A 28 11.29 -2.21 -21.29
CA PRO A 28 11.24 -2.19 -22.74
C PRO A 28 11.73 -0.86 -23.34
N TYR A 29 11.85 0.18 -22.52
CA TYR A 29 12.24 1.54 -22.92
C TYR A 29 13.15 2.18 -21.87
N SER A 30 14.02 3.11 -22.30
CA SER A 30 14.88 3.86 -21.37
C SER A 30 14.09 4.80 -20.46
N TYR A 31 14.63 5.12 -19.28
CA TYR A 31 14.05 6.11 -18.36
C TYR A 31 13.79 7.45 -19.05
N TYR A 32 14.73 7.94 -19.86
CA TYR A 32 14.57 9.18 -20.62
C TYR A 32 13.35 9.13 -21.56
N THR A 33 13.16 8.02 -22.28
CA THR A 33 12.01 7.84 -23.19
C THR A 33 10.69 7.82 -22.43
N LEU A 34 10.65 7.14 -21.27
CA LEU A 34 9.45 7.06 -20.43
C LEU A 34 9.10 8.42 -19.82
N GLN A 35 10.08 9.08 -19.21
CA GLN A 35 9.89 10.38 -18.56
C GLN A 35 9.53 11.49 -19.56
N SER A 36 10.16 11.53 -20.73
CA SER A 36 9.83 12.53 -21.77
C SER A 36 8.41 12.34 -22.31
N ASN A 37 7.99 11.07 -22.50
CA ASN A 37 6.62 10.75 -22.87
C ASN A 37 5.64 11.19 -21.77
N LEU A 38 5.96 10.90 -20.51
CA LEU A 38 5.13 11.27 -19.37
C LEU A 38 5.00 12.80 -19.21
N ARG A 39 6.10 13.56 -19.30
CA ARG A 39 6.06 15.06 -19.30
C ARG A 39 5.14 15.60 -20.38
N ARG A 40 5.19 15.02 -21.59
CA ARG A 40 4.31 15.41 -22.70
C ARG A 40 2.85 15.11 -22.39
N LEU A 41 2.56 13.98 -21.74
CA LEU A 41 1.20 13.60 -21.37
C LEU A 41 0.65 14.51 -20.24
N ILE A 42 1.46 14.79 -19.21
CA ILE A 42 1.10 15.68 -18.09
C ILE A 42 0.76 17.09 -18.57
N ARG A 43 1.53 17.64 -19.52
CA ARG A 43 1.31 18.99 -20.08
C ARG A 43 0.05 19.15 -20.93
N THR A 44 -0.71 18.08 -21.16
CA THR A 44 -2.00 18.17 -21.85
C THR A 44 -3.13 18.29 -20.83
N ASP A 45 -4.32 18.71 -21.26
CA ASP A 45 -5.54 18.79 -20.42
C ASP A 45 -5.98 17.46 -19.76
N THR A 46 -5.20 16.39 -19.93
CA THR A 46 -5.39 15.05 -19.38
C THR A 46 -4.43 14.74 -18.22
N GLY A 47 -3.61 15.72 -17.78
CA GLY A 47 -2.59 15.56 -16.73
C GLY A 47 -3.08 14.84 -15.46
N PRO A 48 -4.12 15.37 -14.77
CA PRO A 48 -4.69 14.74 -13.58
C PRO A 48 -5.20 13.31 -13.84
N ILE A 49 -5.88 13.09 -14.97
CA ILE A 49 -6.44 11.79 -15.37
C ILE A 49 -5.35 10.71 -15.52
N ILE A 50 -4.12 11.09 -15.90
CA ILE A 50 -3.02 10.11 -16.05
C ILE A 50 -2.50 9.65 -14.69
N TYR A 51 -2.50 10.54 -13.69
CA TYR A 51 -2.12 10.17 -12.33
C TYR A 51 -3.12 9.16 -11.76
N ASP A 52 -4.41 9.42 -11.91
CA ASP A 52 -5.47 8.50 -11.48
C ASP A 52 -5.41 7.18 -12.24
N PHE A 53 -5.17 7.21 -13.56
CA PHE A 53 -4.96 5.99 -14.35
C PHE A 53 -3.77 5.16 -13.83
N PHE A 54 -2.66 5.81 -13.49
CA PHE A 54 -1.52 5.11 -12.89
C PHE A 54 -1.92 4.47 -11.56
N LYS A 55 -2.51 5.25 -10.64
CA LYS A 55 -2.90 4.82 -9.31
C LYS A 55 -3.94 3.69 -9.35
N ASP A 56 -5.06 3.91 -10.01
CA ASP A 56 -6.24 3.06 -9.89
C ASP A 56 -6.22 1.86 -10.84
N GLN A 57 -5.41 1.91 -11.91
CA GLN A 57 -5.29 0.81 -12.87
C GLN A 57 -3.93 0.15 -12.87
N LEU A 58 -2.85 0.90 -13.15
CA LEU A 58 -1.54 0.30 -13.38
C LEU A 58 -0.93 -0.26 -12.09
N LEU A 59 -0.89 0.57 -11.05
CA LEU A 59 -0.32 0.20 -9.76
C LEU A 59 -1.10 -0.96 -9.14
N LYS A 60 -2.43 -0.83 -9.09
CA LYS A 60 -3.34 -1.87 -8.59
C LYS A 60 -3.18 -3.21 -9.33
N LYS A 61 -3.07 -3.18 -10.66
CA LYS A 61 -2.82 -4.39 -11.47
C LYS A 61 -1.46 -5.03 -11.14
N GLY A 62 -0.43 -4.21 -10.95
CA GLY A 62 0.89 -4.65 -10.49
C GLY A 62 0.85 -5.33 -9.12
N MET A 63 0.18 -4.71 -8.14
CA MET A 63 0.02 -5.29 -6.80
C MET A 63 -0.75 -6.61 -6.82
N VAL A 64 -1.78 -6.73 -7.66
CA VAL A 64 -2.50 -8.00 -7.85
C VAL A 64 -1.56 -9.10 -8.35
N ILE A 65 -0.65 -8.81 -9.28
CA ILE A 65 0.36 -9.80 -9.74
C ILE A 65 1.21 -10.30 -8.56
N LEU A 66 1.67 -9.39 -7.69
CA LEU A 66 2.45 -9.77 -6.51
C LEU A 66 1.61 -10.63 -5.56
N ARG A 67 0.38 -10.21 -5.26
CA ARG A 67 -0.51 -10.95 -4.34
C ARG A 67 -0.86 -12.34 -4.87
N GLU A 68 -1.19 -12.49 -6.14
CA GLU A 68 -1.56 -13.80 -6.70
C GLU A 68 -0.38 -14.79 -6.63
N SER A 69 0.87 -14.30 -6.62
CA SER A 69 2.05 -15.16 -6.39
C SER A 69 2.19 -15.68 -4.95
N LEU A 70 1.47 -15.09 -3.99
CA LEU A 70 1.52 -15.42 -2.56
C LEU A 70 0.30 -16.20 -2.07
N LYS A 71 -0.85 -16.07 -2.75
CA LYS A 71 -2.17 -16.49 -2.26
C LYS A 71 -2.32 -17.99 -1.92
N SER A 72 -1.54 -18.86 -2.57
CA SER A 72 -1.60 -20.31 -2.34
C SER A 72 -0.59 -20.83 -1.32
N LEU A 73 0.29 -19.96 -0.79
CA LEU A 73 1.34 -20.33 0.15
C LEU A 73 0.86 -20.17 1.60
N LYS A 74 1.42 -20.99 2.50
CA LYS A 74 1.16 -20.94 3.96
C LYS A 74 2.45 -21.18 4.74
N GLY A 75 2.46 -20.81 6.02
CA GLY A 75 3.57 -21.09 6.95
C GLY A 75 4.90 -20.50 6.47
N ALA A 76 6.00 -21.23 6.71
CA ALA A 76 7.35 -20.78 6.36
C ALA A 76 7.51 -20.43 4.86
N ALA A 77 6.94 -21.23 3.96
CA ALA A 77 7.01 -20.98 2.51
C ALA A 77 6.34 -19.65 2.12
N LEU A 78 5.27 -19.25 2.82
CA LEU A 78 4.66 -17.94 2.63
C LEU A 78 5.61 -16.82 3.10
N LEU A 79 6.23 -16.96 4.27
CA LEU A 79 7.15 -15.93 4.80
C LEU A 79 8.39 -15.79 3.93
N ASP A 80 8.95 -16.89 3.43
CA ASP A 80 10.09 -16.88 2.52
C ASP A 80 9.75 -16.14 1.22
N LYS A 81 8.61 -16.50 0.61
CA LYS A 81 8.19 -15.86 -0.63
C LYS A 81 7.79 -14.40 -0.43
N LEU A 82 7.14 -14.08 0.67
CA LEU A 82 6.78 -12.71 1.04
C LEU A 82 8.03 -11.86 1.27
N SER A 83 9.06 -12.41 1.93
CA SER A 83 10.36 -11.76 2.11
C SER A 83 11.01 -11.44 0.76
N GLU A 84 11.09 -12.42 -0.13
CA GLU A 84 11.64 -12.24 -1.48
C GLU A 84 10.84 -11.21 -2.31
N THR A 85 9.52 -11.25 -2.17
CA THR A 85 8.60 -10.35 -2.88
C THR A 85 8.75 -8.92 -2.35
N TRP A 86 8.84 -8.75 -1.03
CA TRP A 86 9.08 -7.46 -0.39
C TRP A 86 10.44 -6.89 -0.78
N ASP A 87 11.51 -7.68 -0.74
CA ASP A 87 12.85 -7.23 -1.12
C ASP A 87 12.87 -6.71 -2.56
N TYR A 88 12.32 -7.49 -3.48
CA TYR A 88 12.21 -7.07 -4.88
C TYR A 88 11.32 -5.83 -5.03
N PHE A 89 10.19 -5.78 -4.32
CA PHE A 89 9.30 -4.64 -4.36
C PHE A 89 9.98 -3.36 -3.86
N PHE A 90 10.63 -3.42 -2.70
CA PHE A 90 11.21 -2.26 -2.04
C PHE A 90 12.48 -1.75 -2.74
N LYS A 91 13.33 -2.67 -3.22
CA LYS A 91 14.62 -2.33 -3.85
C LYS A 91 14.49 -2.06 -5.34
N GLU A 92 13.63 -2.78 -6.06
CA GLU A 92 13.55 -2.66 -7.53
C GLU A 92 12.26 -1.96 -7.98
N ILE A 93 11.08 -2.48 -7.61
CA ILE A 93 9.81 -1.95 -8.12
C ILE A 93 9.61 -0.50 -7.69
N LEU A 94 9.71 -0.23 -6.39
CA LEU A 94 9.48 1.08 -5.80
C LEU A 94 10.43 2.12 -6.42
N LEU A 95 11.73 1.82 -6.47
CA LEU A 95 12.73 2.73 -7.05
C LEU A 95 12.50 2.96 -8.55
N THR A 96 12.20 1.91 -9.31
CA THR A 96 11.96 2.00 -10.75
C THR A 96 10.70 2.80 -11.06
N LEU A 97 9.61 2.58 -10.32
CA LEU A 97 8.38 3.34 -10.48
C LEU A 97 8.60 4.82 -10.11
N GLN A 98 9.29 5.10 -9.00
CA GLN A 98 9.66 6.47 -8.64
C GLN A 98 10.48 7.15 -9.75
N ALA A 99 11.42 6.43 -10.37
CA ALA A 99 12.22 6.94 -11.48
C ALA A 99 11.37 7.21 -12.74
N ILE A 100 10.47 6.29 -13.13
CA ILE A 100 9.59 6.46 -14.29
C ILE A 100 8.66 7.66 -14.10
N LEU A 101 8.14 7.82 -12.87
CA LEU A 101 7.11 8.80 -12.52
C LEU A 101 7.66 10.11 -11.97
N TYR A 102 8.97 10.28 -11.98
CA TYR A 102 9.64 11.52 -11.58
C TYR A 102 8.99 12.80 -12.15
N PRO A 103 8.53 12.85 -13.42
CA PRO A 103 7.79 13.99 -13.96
C PRO A 103 6.54 14.44 -13.17
N PHE A 104 5.89 13.56 -12.40
CA PHE A 104 4.78 13.94 -11.54
C PHE A 104 5.25 14.66 -10.26
N GLN A 105 6.50 14.47 -9.83
CA GLN A 105 7.07 15.19 -8.70
C GLN A 105 7.42 16.63 -9.07
N ASP A 106 7.82 16.86 -10.33
CA ASP A 106 8.12 18.19 -10.86
C ASP A 106 6.84 19.04 -11.09
N CYS A 107 5.69 18.39 -11.22
CA CYS A 107 4.39 19.02 -11.48
C CYS A 107 3.28 18.19 -10.79
N PRO A 108 3.20 18.24 -9.45
CA PRO A 108 2.21 17.47 -8.72
C PRO A 108 0.79 18.00 -9.04
N PRO A 109 -0.21 17.12 -9.19
CA PRO A 109 -1.60 17.56 -9.25
C PRO A 109 -1.98 18.28 -7.96
N GLU A 110 -2.84 19.30 -8.06
CA GLU A 110 -3.22 20.17 -6.92
C GLU A 110 -3.82 19.39 -5.73
N ASP A 111 -4.45 18.24 -5.98
CA ASP A 111 -5.12 17.42 -4.97
C ASP A 111 -4.22 16.36 -4.30
N VAL A 112 -2.94 16.26 -4.66
CA VAL A 112 -2.06 15.19 -4.14
C VAL A 112 -1.38 15.63 -2.84
N THR A 113 -1.86 15.08 -1.73
CA THR A 113 -1.34 15.35 -0.38
C THR A 113 -0.25 14.37 0.08
N ILE A 114 -0.18 13.19 -0.54
CA ILE A 114 0.78 12.13 -0.19
C ILE A 114 1.89 12.01 -1.23
N SER A 115 3.11 11.70 -0.79
CA SER A 115 4.22 11.46 -1.73
C SER A 115 3.97 10.21 -2.58
N LEU A 116 4.50 10.18 -3.81
CA LEU A 116 4.43 9.00 -4.68
C LEU A 116 4.95 7.72 -3.99
N ARG A 117 5.99 7.86 -3.17
CA ARG A 117 6.55 6.76 -2.39
C ARG A 117 5.51 6.19 -1.42
N GLN A 118 4.86 7.07 -0.65
CA GLN A 118 3.81 6.67 0.29
C GLN A 118 2.63 6.05 -0.44
N LEU A 119 2.22 6.59 -1.59
CA LEU A 119 1.15 6.01 -2.42
C LEU A 119 1.46 4.57 -2.82
N ILE A 120 2.67 4.32 -3.36
CA ILE A 120 3.07 2.99 -3.82
C ILE A 120 3.17 2.00 -2.65
N LEU A 121 3.74 2.43 -1.52
CA LEU A 121 3.84 1.62 -0.32
C LEU A 121 2.47 1.31 0.30
N ALA A 122 1.56 2.29 0.33
CA ALA A 122 0.19 2.12 0.82
C ALA A 122 -0.58 1.10 -0.02
N ASP A 123 -0.45 1.14 -1.35
CA ASP A 123 -1.14 0.16 -2.20
C ASP A 123 -0.56 -1.25 -2.02
N PHE A 124 0.73 -1.40 -1.71
CA PHE A 124 1.29 -2.71 -1.32
C PHE A 124 0.68 -3.19 0.00
N ARG A 125 0.60 -2.31 1.02
CA ARG A 125 -0.03 -2.63 2.31
C ARG A 125 -1.47 -3.11 2.09
N ASP A 126 -2.29 -2.33 1.38
CA ASP A 126 -3.73 -2.55 1.29
C ASP A 126 -4.12 -3.66 0.30
N THR A 127 -3.41 -3.75 -0.82
CA THR A 127 -3.75 -4.69 -1.90
C THR A 127 -3.02 -6.03 -1.76
N VAL A 128 -1.82 -6.06 -1.18
CA VAL A 128 -1.03 -7.29 -0.98
C VAL A 128 -1.13 -7.76 0.46
N LEU A 129 -0.50 -7.08 1.42
CA LEU A 129 -0.31 -7.58 2.79
C LEU A 129 -1.64 -7.79 3.52
N LEU A 130 -2.50 -6.76 3.56
CA LEU A 130 -3.76 -6.82 4.30
C LEU A 130 -4.79 -7.76 3.67
N LYS A 131 -4.60 -8.18 2.42
CA LYS A 131 -5.45 -9.19 1.77
C LYS A 131 -5.07 -10.62 2.09
N ILE A 132 -3.84 -10.86 2.56
CA ILE A 132 -3.35 -12.17 3.01
C ILE A 132 -3.04 -12.17 4.52
N ASN A 133 -3.55 -11.18 5.27
CA ASN A 133 -3.15 -10.92 6.65
C ASN A 133 -3.28 -12.14 7.56
N LEU A 134 -4.38 -12.88 7.47
CA LEU A 134 -4.64 -14.04 8.32
C LEU A 134 -3.57 -15.12 8.14
N ASP A 135 -3.18 -15.38 6.89
CA ASP A 135 -2.17 -16.38 6.57
C ASP A 135 -0.78 -15.95 7.03
N VAL A 136 -0.50 -14.65 6.95
CA VAL A 136 0.76 -14.07 7.43
C VAL A 136 0.83 -14.10 8.95
N GLU A 137 -0.26 -13.78 9.64
CA GLU A 137 -0.35 -13.85 11.09
C GLU A 137 -0.13 -15.28 11.60
N GLU A 138 -0.83 -16.26 11.03
CA GLU A 138 -0.66 -17.69 11.36
C GLU A 138 0.78 -18.15 11.08
N ALA A 139 1.34 -17.74 9.94
CA ALA A 139 2.71 -18.10 9.59
C ALA A 139 3.74 -17.49 10.56
N LEU A 140 3.52 -16.26 11.04
CA LEU A 140 4.40 -15.59 12.00
C LEU A 140 4.31 -16.22 13.40
N GLU A 141 3.13 -16.65 13.84
CA GLU A 141 2.96 -17.35 15.12
C GLU A 141 3.72 -18.67 15.17
N MET A 142 3.73 -19.39 14.05
CA MET A 142 4.42 -20.67 13.93
C MET A 142 5.92 -20.53 13.63
N ALA A 143 6.40 -19.33 13.31
CA ALA A 143 7.78 -19.10 12.92
C ALA A 143 8.69 -19.01 14.15
N PRO A 144 9.75 -19.84 14.25
CA PRO A 144 10.70 -19.74 15.36
C PRO A 144 11.51 -18.45 15.33
N VAL A 145 11.78 -17.92 14.13
CA VAL A 145 12.49 -16.66 13.90
C VAL A 145 11.82 -15.94 12.74
N VAL A 146 11.47 -14.67 12.95
CA VAL A 146 10.87 -13.82 11.92
C VAL A 146 11.97 -13.32 10.96
N PRO A 147 11.82 -13.49 9.64
CA PRO A 147 12.79 -12.99 8.67
C PRO A 147 12.96 -11.46 8.73
N GLU A 148 14.21 -10.99 8.62
CA GLU A 148 14.54 -9.55 8.64
C GLU A 148 13.80 -8.71 7.58
N PRO A 149 13.61 -9.19 6.33
CA PRO A 149 12.81 -8.45 5.35
C PRO A 149 11.36 -8.22 5.80
N ILE A 150 10.77 -9.17 6.54
CA ILE A 150 9.41 -9.02 7.08
C ILE A 150 9.37 -7.95 8.18
N LYS A 151 10.35 -7.93 9.09
CA LYS A 151 10.46 -6.88 10.12
C LYS A 151 10.59 -5.50 9.48
N GLN A 152 11.48 -5.37 8.49
CA GLN A 152 11.65 -4.13 7.75
C GLN A 152 10.33 -3.72 7.06
N MET A 153 9.65 -4.68 6.40
CA MET A 153 8.40 -4.44 5.71
C MET A 153 7.34 -3.85 6.64
N VAL A 154 7.03 -4.53 7.74
CA VAL A 154 5.93 -4.13 8.61
C VAL A 154 6.19 -2.76 9.24
N LEU A 155 7.44 -2.47 9.61
CA LEU A 155 7.85 -1.17 10.17
C LEU A 155 7.74 -0.04 9.13
N VAL A 156 8.16 -0.30 7.90
CA VAL A 156 8.03 0.68 6.80
C VAL A 156 6.55 0.96 6.50
N LEU A 157 5.71 -0.07 6.45
CA LEU A 157 4.30 0.07 6.10
C LEU A 157 3.48 0.73 7.22
N GLN A 158 3.84 0.51 8.48
CA GLN A 158 3.22 1.17 9.63
C GLN A 158 3.52 2.68 9.68
N GLY A 159 4.70 3.10 9.24
CA GLY A 159 5.09 4.52 9.23
C GLY A 159 4.36 5.38 8.18
N ILE A 160 3.46 4.80 7.37
CA ILE A 160 2.75 5.53 6.32
C ILE A 160 1.52 6.22 6.93
N ASN A 161 1.49 7.55 6.83
CA ASN A 161 0.34 8.36 7.22
C ASN A 161 -0.46 8.79 5.98
N ASP A 162 -1.48 8.01 5.64
CA ASP A 162 -2.39 8.24 4.51
C ASP A 162 -3.86 8.27 4.94
N GLY A 163 -4.14 8.46 6.24
CA GLY A 163 -5.50 8.53 6.76
C GLY A 163 -6.24 7.19 6.68
N ILE A 164 -5.54 6.08 6.91
CA ILE A 164 -6.16 4.74 6.92
C ILE A 164 -7.29 4.63 7.94
N SER A 165 -8.26 3.78 7.63
CA SER A 165 -9.26 3.39 8.61
C SER A 165 -8.61 2.70 9.80
N LEU A 166 -9.20 2.92 10.99
CA LEU A 166 -8.77 2.26 12.21
C LEU A 166 -8.74 0.72 12.06
N GLU A 167 -9.69 0.15 11.31
CA GLU A 167 -9.70 -1.28 11.02
C GLU A 167 -8.42 -1.76 10.32
N HIS A 168 -7.96 -1.05 9.28
CA HIS A 168 -6.72 -1.41 8.60
C HIS A 168 -5.49 -1.19 9.50
N GLN A 169 -5.51 -0.15 10.32
CA GLN A 169 -4.46 0.12 11.29
C GLN A 169 -4.32 -1.01 12.31
N LEU A 170 -5.45 -1.49 12.85
CA LEU A 170 -5.48 -2.60 13.80
C LEU A 170 -5.06 -3.93 13.17
N LYS A 171 -5.47 -4.20 11.91
CA LYS A 171 -4.98 -5.38 11.18
C LYS A 171 -3.47 -5.35 10.98
N LEU A 172 -2.92 -4.19 10.60
CA LEU A 172 -1.48 -4.04 10.45
C LEU A 172 -0.75 -4.19 11.80
N GLU A 173 -1.28 -3.57 12.85
CA GLU A 173 -0.73 -3.68 14.21
C GLU A 173 -0.62 -5.13 14.68
N ARG A 174 -1.63 -5.97 14.40
CA ARG A 174 -1.58 -7.41 14.72
C ARG A 174 -0.43 -8.15 14.03
N ILE A 175 -0.10 -7.78 12.80
CA ILE A 175 1.06 -8.34 12.08
C ILE A 175 2.37 -7.79 12.66
N VAL A 176 2.44 -6.48 12.93
CA VAL A 176 3.65 -5.82 13.45
C VAL A 176 4.07 -6.42 14.79
N VAL A 177 3.13 -6.60 15.72
CA VAL A 177 3.42 -7.13 17.06
C VAL A 177 4.00 -8.55 17.02
N ARG A 178 3.52 -9.39 16.09
CA ARG A 178 4.06 -10.74 15.90
C ARG A 178 5.47 -10.72 15.29
N ALA A 179 5.77 -9.71 14.48
CA ALA A 179 7.04 -9.59 13.79
C ALA A 179 8.13 -8.89 14.61
N VAL A 180 7.74 -7.90 15.43
CA VAL A 180 8.64 -6.98 16.13
C VAL A 180 8.11 -6.71 17.54
N TYR A 181 8.94 -6.99 18.54
CA TYR A 181 8.71 -6.66 19.94
C TYR A 181 10.03 -6.22 20.61
N PRO A 182 9.98 -5.31 21.61
CA PRO A 182 8.79 -4.61 22.10
C PRO A 182 8.22 -3.61 21.07
N TYR A 183 6.92 -3.38 21.11
CA TYR A 183 6.21 -2.51 20.16
C TYR A 183 5.13 -1.67 20.85
N LEU A 184 5.06 -0.39 20.51
CA LEU A 184 4.02 0.53 21.00
C LEU A 184 3.02 0.85 19.89
N GLY A 185 1.82 0.27 20.01
CA GLY A 185 0.72 0.42 19.06
C GLY A 185 -0.40 1.31 19.57
N VAL A 186 -1.49 1.37 18.80
CA VAL A 186 -2.70 2.12 19.15
C VAL A 186 -3.38 1.53 20.38
N ARG A 187 -3.34 0.19 20.53
CA ARG A 187 -3.97 -0.49 21.68
C ARG A 187 -3.10 -0.46 22.93
N GLY A 188 -1.81 -0.17 22.82
CA GLY A 188 -0.91 -0.18 23.98
C GLY A 188 0.50 -0.68 23.69
N LEU A 189 1.23 -0.99 24.76
CA LEU A 189 2.57 -1.57 24.70
C LEU A 189 2.49 -3.10 24.65
N TYR A 190 3.23 -3.71 23.72
CA TYR A 190 3.36 -5.15 23.55
C TYR A 190 4.81 -5.56 23.81
N GLU A 191 5.06 -6.44 24.78
CA GLU A 191 6.42 -6.85 25.16
C GLU A 191 6.80 -8.26 24.67
N SER A 192 5.82 -9.13 24.42
CA SER A 192 6.02 -10.57 24.20
C SER A 192 5.50 -11.11 22.86
N GLY A 193 5.09 -10.23 21.94
CA GLY A 193 4.51 -10.64 20.64
C GLY A 193 3.08 -11.19 20.72
N ASP A 194 2.46 -11.11 21.91
CA ASP A 194 1.06 -11.52 22.14
C ASP A 194 0.06 -10.59 21.44
N THR A 195 -1.16 -11.08 21.21
CA THR A 195 -2.24 -10.29 20.59
C THR A 195 -2.82 -9.20 21.49
N GLU A 196 -2.52 -9.25 22.78
CA GLU A 196 -3.02 -8.33 23.78
C GLU A 196 -1.86 -7.48 24.31
N PRO A 197 -2.07 -6.16 24.43
CA PRO A 197 -1.05 -5.28 24.97
C PRO A 197 -0.82 -5.58 26.44
N THR A 198 0.44 -5.67 26.84
CA THR A 198 0.87 -5.78 28.25
C THR A 198 0.44 -4.54 29.04
N ILE A 199 0.43 -3.36 28.39
CA ILE A 199 -0.08 -2.11 28.95
C ILE A 199 -1.09 -1.52 27.97
N GLU A 200 -2.36 -1.49 28.35
CA GLU A 200 -3.42 -0.91 27.51
C GLU A 200 -3.28 0.62 27.38
N ALA A 201 -3.54 1.12 26.17
CA ALA A 201 -3.64 2.54 25.93
C ALA A 201 -4.88 3.12 26.61
N SER A 202 -4.73 4.24 27.30
CA SER A 202 -5.79 4.90 28.07
C SER A 202 -7.01 5.31 27.22
N THR A 203 -6.84 5.38 25.89
CA THR A 203 -7.88 5.79 24.94
C THR A 203 -8.67 4.61 24.34
N ALA A 204 -8.17 3.37 24.43
CA ALA A 204 -8.77 2.21 23.78
C ALA A 204 -10.17 1.85 24.31
N ALA A 205 -10.47 2.18 25.57
CA ALA A 205 -11.78 1.94 26.19
C ALA A 205 -12.93 2.81 25.62
N ASN A 206 -12.64 3.87 24.85
CA ASN A 206 -13.66 4.84 24.40
C ASN A 206 -14.05 4.76 22.92
N ILE A 207 -13.40 3.90 22.12
CA ILE A 207 -13.59 3.90 20.66
C ILE A 207 -14.82 3.07 20.23
N SER A 208 -15.28 2.11 21.04
CA SER A 208 -16.49 1.33 20.71
C SER A 208 -17.82 1.93 21.21
N ALA A 209 -17.79 2.87 22.17
CA ALA A 209 -19.02 3.31 22.85
C ALA A 209 -19.57 4.67 22.35
N LYS A 210 -18.72 5.54 21.79
CA LYS A 210 -19.15 6.91 21.45
C LYS A 210 -19.71 7.09 20.04
N GLU A 211 -19.30 6.29 19.05
CA GLU A 211 -19.80 6.46 17.67
C GLU A 211 -21.20 5.87 17.46
N THR A 212 -21.57 4.83 18.20
CA THR A 212 -22.86 4.15 18.01
C THR A 212 -24.03 4.91 18.62
N GLU A 213 -23.82 5.51 19.80
CA GLU A 213 -24.88 6.23 20.52
C GLU A 213 -25.10 7.64 19.96
N ALA A 214 -24.02 8.36 19.66
CA ALA A 214 -24.11 9.69 19.04
C ALA A 214 -24.74 9.63 17.64
N SER A 215 -24.44 8.60 16.85
CA SER A 215 -25.04 8.41 15.52
C SER A 215 -26.54 8.04 15.60
N LYS A 216 -26.95 7.26 16.61
CA LYS A 216 -28.37 6.94 16.85
C LYS A 216 -29.16 8.15 17.33
N ILE A 217 -28.58 8.98 18.20
CA ILE A 217 -29.21 10.20 18.71
C ILE A 217 -29.40 11.23 17.58
N LEU A 218 -28.39 11.41 16.72
CA LEU A 218 -28.49 12.32 15.57
C LEU A 218 -29.49 11.84 14.51
N LEU A 219 -29.56 10.53 14.24
CA LEU A 219 -30.58 9.96 13.35
C LEU A 219 -32.01 10.12 13.90
N ASN A 220 -32.23 9.88 15.19
CA ASN A 220 -33.56 10.05 15.79
C ASN A 220 -34.01 11.52 15.82
N ALA A 221 -33.10 12.46 16.05
CA ALA A 221 -33.40 13.89 16.03
C ALA A 221 -33.77 14.41 14.62
N LEU A 222 -33.17 13.83 13.56
CA LEU A 222 -33.49 14.17 12.17
C LEU A 222 -34.81 13.55 11.67
N VAL A 223 -35.20 12.39 12.20
CA VAL A 223 -36.43 11.68 11.79
C VAL A 223 -37.68 12.22 12.50
N HIS A 224 -37.56 12.73 13.73
CA HIS A 224 -38.69 13.20 14.54
C HIS A 224 -38.75 14.73 14.68
N GLY A 225 -37.85 15.45 14.01
CA GLY A 225 -37.74 16.91 14.05
C GLY A 225 -38.31 17.61 12.82
N ARG A 226 -39.59 17.36 12.48
CA ARG A 226 -40.46 18.27 11.71
C ARG A 226 -41.92 18.02 12.06
#